data_AF-A0A0A9CX04-F1
#
_entry.id   AF-A0A0A9CX04-F1
#
_cell.length_a   1.000
_cell.length_b   1.000
_cell.length_c   1.000
_cell.angle_alpha   90.00
_cell.angle_beta   90.00
_cell.angle_gamma   90.00
#
_symmetry.space_group_name_H-M   'P 1'
#
loop_
_entity.id
_entity.type
_entity.pdbx_description
1 polymer ?
#
loop_
_entity_poly.entity_id
_entity_poly.type
_entity_poly.pdbx_seq_one_letter_code
_entity_poly.pdbx_strand_id
1 'polypeptide(L)'
;MWLWWISIVGDFWFGVTWLLNQVAKLNPIKRVPDLALLKQQFDLPDGNSNLPRLDVFINTVDPINEPMIYTMNSILSILAADYPVDRSATYLSDDGGSIIHYEGLLETAKFAALWVPFCRKHCIEPRAPESYFAVKARPYTGNAPDEFIDDHTRMSREYDEFKMRLDALFTKIPQRSDAYNAQTKDGAKATWMADGTQWPGTWIDPAENHKKGQHAGIVEVMLNHPGNEPQFGVPTSAENPLDFSAVDVRLPMLVYISREKSPGYDHQKKAGAMNVQLRVSALLTNAPFIINFDGDHYVNNSQAFRAAVCFMLDRRDGENTAFVQFPQRFDDVDPTDRYCNHNRVFFDATLLGLNGIQGPSYVGTGCMFRRIAVYGADPPRWRPDDAKIVDNSDKFGKSVSFINSIPLAANQEWSMTLPPALDESVMAELTNVMNCAYEDGTQFGKEVGWVYNIATEDVVTGFRLHRTGWRSMYCRIEPDAFRGTAPINLTERLYQILRWSGGSLEMFFSHCPLLAGRRLNFLQRIAYTNMTAYPISSIFLVFYLLFPIIWIFRVGRPHVTGLDPQRAVLHHRGNSCVPTSNAAHSAEASPSQEGCFIQADGEAGYKQRD
;
A
#
# COMPACT_ATOMS: atom_id res chain seq x y z
N MET A 1 46.60 5.99 -14.84
CA MET A 1 45.93 4.98 -15.69
C MET A 1 44.75 4.30 -15.00
N TRP A 2 44.92 3.57 -13.89
CA TRP A 2 43.80 2.86 -13.25
C TRP A 2 42.65 3.78 -12.76
N LEU A 3 42.96 4.90 -12.09
CA LEU A 3 41.94 5.88 -11.67
C LEU A 3 41.16 6.46 -12.85
N TRP A 4 41.84 6.71 -13.97
CA TRP A 4 41.21 7.20 -15.19
C TRP A 4 40.25 6.16 -15.77
N TRP A 5 40.66 4.89 -15.83
CA TRP A 5 39.78 3.80 -16.28
C TRP A 5 38.52 3.65 -15.42
N ILE A 6 38.65 3.67 -14.08
CA ILE A 6 37.48 3.59 -13.20
C ILE A 6 36.55 4.80 -13.42
N SER A 7 37.10 5.99 -13.60
CA SER A 7 36.31 7.18 -13.94
C SER A 7 35.55 6.98 -15.24
N ILE A 8 36.22 6.60 -16.34
CA ILE A 8 35.55 6.42 -17.64
C ILE A 8 34.46 5.35 -17.58
N VAL A 9 34.70 4.23 -16.89
CA VAL A 9 33.69 3.18 -16.72
C VAL A 9 32.51 3.68 -15.88
N GLY A 10 32.76 4.47 -14.84
CA GLY A 10 31.70 5.09 -14.04
C GLY A 10 30.88 6.11 -14.82
N ASP A 11 31.52 7.00 -15.59
CA ASP A 11 30.82 7.95 -16.48
C ASP A 11 29.94 7.22 -17.49
N PHE A 12 30.46 6.15 -18.10
CA PHE A 12 29.70 5.32 -19.01
C PHE A 12 28.49 4.68 -18.31
N TRP A 13 28.68 4.11 -17.12
CA TRP A 13 27.58 3.53 -16.34
C TRP A 13 26.52 4.57 -15.96
N PHE A 14 26.92 5.77 -15.51
CA PHE A 14 26.00 6.85 -15.22
C PHE A 14 25.25 7.34 -16.46
N GLY A 15 25.94 7.46 -17.60
CA GLY A 15 25.31 7.82 -18.88
C GLY A 15 24.28 6.79 -19.32
N VAL A 16 24.61 5.50 -19.24
CA VAL A 16 23.69 4.39 -19.56
C VAL A 16 22.49 4.38 -18.61
N THR A 17 22.71 4.39 -17.29
CA THR A 17 21.61 4.35 -16.31
C THR A 17 20.72 5.58 -16.40
N TRP A 18 21.28 6.76 -16.62
CA TRP A 18 20.51 7.97 -16.90
C TRP A 18 19.64 7.80 -18.15
N LEU A 19 20.20 7.32 -19.25
CA LEU A 19 19.46 7.12 -20.49
C LEU A 19 18.31 6.11 -20.30
N LEU A 20 18.58 4.96 -19.67
CA LEU A 20 17.56 3.95 -19.40
C LEU A 20 16.42 4.51 -18.53
N ASN A 21 16.75 5.34 -17.54
CA ASN A 21 15.79 6.01 -16.68
C ASN A 21 14.94 7.06 -17.42
N GLN A 22 15.52 7.82 -18.36
CA GLN A 22 14.81 8.83 -19.12
C GLN A 22 13.89 8.22 -20.18
N VAL A 23 14.35 7.17 -20.88
CA VAL A 23 13.59 6.52 -21.96
C VAL A 23 12.24 5.98 -21.46
N ALA A 24 12.18 5.47 -20.23
CA ALA A 24 10.95 5.01 -19.60
C ALA A 24 9.93 6.13 -19.30
N LYS A 25 10.32 7.41 -19.41
CA LYS A 25 9.53 8.59 -19.05
C LYS A 25 9.15 9.47 -20.24
N LEU A 26 9.48 9.05 -21.47
CA LEU A 26 9.29 9.87 -22.68
C LEU A 26 7.82 10.14 -23.04
N ASN A 27 6.89 9.28 -22.61
CA ASN A 27 5.47 9.41 -22.93
C ASN A 27 4.59 9.20 -21.69
N PRO A 28 4.58 10.16 -20.74
CA PRO A 28 3.75 10.05 -19.55
C PRO A 28 2.28 10.20 -19.92
N ILE A 29 1.43 9.27 -19.47
CA ILE A 29 -0.01 9.30 -19.72
C ILE A 29 -0.75 9.41 -18.39
N LYS A 30 -1.46 10.52 -18.18
CA LYS A 30 -2.42 10.66 -17.09
C LYS A 30 -3.77 10.08 -17.52
N ARG A 31 -4.30 9.15 -16.72
CA ARG A 31 -5.65 8.61 -16.87
C ARG A 31 -6.49 9.08 -15.68
N VAL A 32 -7.72 9.50 -15.95
CA VAL A 32 -8.67 9.97 -14.93
C VAL A 32 -9.91 9.08 -14.99
N PRO A 33 -10.38 8.52 -13.87
CA PRO A 33 -11.59 7.71 -13.83
C PRO A 33 -12.83 8.58 -13.99
N ASP A 34 -13.80 8.14 -14.79
CA ASP A 34 -15.10 8.79 -14.93
C ASP A 34 -16.10 8.15 -13.95
N LEU A 35 -16.13 8.68 -12.74
CA LEU A 35 -17.00 8.19 -11.68
C LEU A 35 -18.48 8.46 -11.96
N ALA A 36 -18.81 9.53 -12.70
CA ALA A 36 -20.19 9.86 -13.04
C ALA A 36 -20.76 8.82 -13.99
N LEU A 37 -19.99 8.43 -15.02
CA LEU A 37 -20.37 7.36 -15.94
C LEU A 37 -20.45 6.00 -15.24
N LEU A 38 -19.54 5.71 -14.31
CA LEU A 38 -19.60 4.47 -13.52
C LEU A 38 -20.89 4.40 -12.71
N LYS A 39 -21.24 5.48 -11.98
CA LYS A 39 -22.49 5.55 -11.21
C LYS A 39 -23.70 5.39 -12.13
N GLN A 40 -23.74 6.09 -13.26
CA GLN A 40 -24.84 6.00 -14.23
C GLN A 40 -25.06 4.57 -14.77
N GLN A 41 -23.98 3.79 -14.95
CA GLN A 41 -24.08 2.46 -15.54
C GLN A 41 -24.38 1.35 -14.52
N PHE A 42 -23.90 1.50 -13.28
CA PHE A 42 -23.91 0.41 -12.29
C PHE A 42 -24.78 0.69 -11.07
N ASP A 43 -25.00 1.94 -10.69
CA ASP A 43 -25.88 2.25 -9.56
C ASP A 43 -27.34 2.28 -10.02
N LEU A 44 -28.19 1.59 -9.27
CA LEU A 44 -29.60 1.40 -9.57
C LEU A 44 -30.46 2.45 -8.84
N PRO A 45 -31.67 2.77 -9.35
CA PRO A 45 -32.54 3.77 -8.73
C PRO A 45 -33.04 3.42 -7.32
N ASP A 46 -33.01 2.14 -6.95
CA ASP A 46 -33.40 1.61 -5.64
C ASP A 46 -32.30 1.75 -4.58
N GLY A 47 -31.13 2.29 -4.94
CA GLY A 47 -29.97 2.44 -4.06
C GLY A 47 -29.02 1.23 -4.07
N ASN A 48 -29.35 0.16 -4.79
CA ASN A 48 -28.46 -0.98 -4.99
C ASN A 48 -27.44 -0.69 -6.11
N SER A 49 -26.44 -1.56 -6.25
CA SER A 49 -25.44 -1.43 -7.30
C SER A 49 -25.05 -2.78 -7.90
N ASN A 50 -24.83 -2.76 -9.22
CA ASN A 50 -24.29 -3.87 -9.99
C ASN A 50 -22.76 -3.82 -10.06
N LEU A 51 -22.12 -3.05 -9.19
CA LEU A 51 -20.67 -3.08 -9.06
C LEU A 51 -20.17 -4.49 -8.66
N PRO A 52 -19.00 -4.90 -9.17
CA PRO A 52 -18.40 -6.19 -8.83
C PRO A 52 -18.05 -6.26 -7.35
N ARG A 53 -17.98 -7.48 -6.80
CA ARG A 53 -17.48 -7.66 -5.44
C ARG A 53 -15.99 -7.28 -5.34
N LEU A 54 -15.60 -6.83 -4.16
CA LEU A 54 -14.24 -6.42 -3.80
C LEU A 54 -13.86 -7.01 -2.44
N ASP A 55 -12.76 -7.73 -2.39
CA ASP A 55 -12.13 -8.13 -1.13
C ASP A 55 -10.99 -7.17 -0.79
N VAL A 56 -10.93 -6.71 0.47
CA VAL A 56 -9.90 -5.80 0.97
C VAL A 56 -9.00 -6.56 1.94
N PHE A 57 -7.72 -6.64 1.63
CA PHE A 57 -6.72 -7.36 2.41
C PHE A 57 -5.86 -6.38 3.21
N ILE A 58 -5.77 -6.59 4.51
CA ILE A 58 -4.94 -5.79 5.42
C ILE A 58 -4.02 -6.76 6.16
N ASN A 59 -2.73 -6.43 6.23
CA ASN A 59 -1.75 -7.25 6.95
C ASN A 59 -1.18 -6.47 8.13
N THR A 60 -1.02 -7.16 9.24
CA THR A 60 -0.26 -6.68 10.40
C THR A 60 0.64 -7.79 10.93
N VAL A 61 1.78 -7.41 11.52
CA VAL A 61 2.77 -8.37 12.01
C VAL A 61 2.68 -8.58 13.51
N ASP A 62 2.53 -7.51 14.29
CA ASP A 62 2.66 -7.57 15.74
C ASP A 62 2.16 -6.27 16.40
N PRO A 63 1.32 -6.34 17.47
CA PRO A 63 0.71 -5.16 18.08
C PRO A 63 1.69 -4.24 18.81
N ILE A 64 2.93 -4.69 19.06
CA ILE A 64 3.98 -3.93 19.73
C ILE A 64 4.83 -3.17 18.71
N ASN A 65 5.21 -3.84 17.62
CA ASN A 65 6.05 -3.22 16.58
C ASN A 65 5.23 -2.33 15.64
N GLU A 66 3.96 -2.67 15.44
CA GLU A 66 3.00 -1.90 14.65
C GLU A 66 1.88 -1.45 15.59
N PRO A 67 1.81 -0.15 15.94
CA PRO A 67 0.80 0.32 16.88
C PRO A 67 -0.61 -0.02 16.39
N MET A 68 -1.32 -0.79 17.20
CA MET A 68 -2.65 -1.33 16.87
C MET A 68 -3.62 -0.23 16.42
N ILE A 69 -3.53 0.97 16.99
CA ILE A 69 -4.39 2.11 16.64
C ILE A 69 -4.35 2.46 15.15
N TYR A 70 -3.20 2.35 14.49
CA TYR A 70 -3.09 2.62 13.06
C TYR A 70 -3.85 1.58 12.23
N THR A 71 -3.64 0.30 12.53
CA THR A 71 -4.36 -0.81 11.89
C THR A 71 -5.87 -0.67 12.07
N MET A 72 -6.34 -0.34 13.28
CA MET A 72 -7.77 -0.16 13.54
C MET A 72 -8.36 1.06 12.82
N ASN A 73 -7.62 2.17 12.74
CA ASN A 73 -8.03 3.34 11.94
C ASN A 73 -8.10 3.03 10.44
N SER A 74 -7.13 2.29 9.92
CA SER A 74 -7.13 1.82 8.53
C SER A 74 -8.37 0.95 8.25
N ILE A 75 -8.70 0.00 9.13
CA ILE A 75 -9.91 -0.82 9.02
C ILE A 75 -11.17 0.04 9.05
N LEU A 76 -11.31 0.97 10.00
CA LEU A 76 -12.45 1.88 10.09
C LEU A 76 -12.63 2.71 8.81
N SER A 77 -11.51 3.18 8.23
CA SER A 77 -11.54 3.94 6.97
C SER A 77 -12.02 3.10 5.78
N ILE A 78 -11.67 1.81 5.76
CA ILE A 78 -12.04 0.86 4.71
C ILE A 78 -13.52 0.50 4.82
N LEU A 79 -14.01 0.22 6.03
CA LEU A 79 -15.42 -0.07 6.29
C LEU A 79 -16.33 1.14 5.98
N ALA A 80 -15.78 2.36 6.05
CA ALA A 80 -16.47 3.62 5.74
C ALA A 80 -16.27 4.12 4.29
N ALA A 81 -15.64 3.34 3.41
CA ALA A 81 -15.48 3.72 2.00
C ALA A 81 -16.83 3.78 1.26
N ASP A 82 -16.94 4.63 0.22
CA ASP A 82 -18.15 4.69 -0.62
C ASP A 82 -18.12 3.57 -1.67
N TYR A 83 -18.43 2.37 -1.20
CA TYR A 83 -18.66 1.19 -2.01
C TYR A 83 -19.93 0.47 -1.49
N PRO A 84 -20.69 -0.23 -2.35
CA PRO A 84 -21.86 -0.97 -1.91
C PRO A 84 -21.50 -1.98 -0.82
N VAL A 85 -22.22 -1.90 0.31
CA VAL A 85 -21.87 -2.60 1.56
C VAL A 85 -21.89 -4.13 1.39
N ASP A 86 -22.83 -4.64 0.58
CA ASP A 86 -23.00 -6.04 0.19
C ASP A 86 -21.98 -6.53 -0.87
N ARG A 87 -21.15 -5.62 -1.38
CA ARG A 87 -20.13 -5.91 -2.40
C ARG A 87 -18.71 -5.78 -1.87
N SER A 88 -18.50 -5.32 -0.65
CA SER A 88 -17.18 -5.23 -0.04
C SER A 88 -17.03 -6.15 1.17
N ALA A 89 -15.89 -6.83 1.27
CA ALA A 89 -15.52 -7.60 2.45
C ALA A 89 -14.06 -7.29 2.83
N THR A 90 -13.81 -7.16 4.13
CA THR A 90 -12.49 -6.80 4.69
C THR A 90 -11.90 -7.97 5.44
N TYR A 91 -10.62 -8.25 5.19
CA TYR A 91 -9.87 -9.35 5.76
C TYR A 91 -8.63 -8.78 6.46
N LEU A 92 -8.57 -8.93 7.78
CA LEU A 92 -7.36 -8.63 8.56
C LEU A 92 -6.57 -9.93 8.74
N SER A 93 -5.35 -9.96 8.24
CA SER A 93 -4.38 -11.01 8.56
C SER A 93 -3.42 -10.54 9.64
N ASP A 94 -3.51 -11.15 10.82
CA ASP A 94 -2.56 -10.99 11.91
C ASP A 94 -1.48 -12.08 11.84
N ASP A 95 -0.26 -11.67 11.50
CA ASP A 95 0.90 -12.57 11.46
C ASP A 95 1.47 -12.86 12.85
N GLY A 96 1.07 -12.11 13.88
CA GLY A 96 1.45 -12.34 15.27
C GLY A 96 0.57 -13.39 15.96
N GLY A 97 -0.67 -13.57 15.50
CA GLY A 97 -1.66 -14.44 16.10
C GLY A 97 -1.97 -14.06 17.55
N SER A 98 -1.97 -12.77 17.87
CA SER A 98 -2.11 -12.24 19.23
C SER A 98 -3.57 -11.98 19.59
N ILE A 99 -3.98 -12.39 20.80
CA ILE A 99 -5.31 -12.06 21.33
C ILE A 99 -5.56 -10.54 21.40
N ILE A 100 -4.51 -9.73 21.53
CA ILE A 100 -4.62 -8.26 21.61
C ILE A 100 -5.18 -7.71 20.29
N HIS A 101 -4.68 -8.21 19.15
CA HIS A 101 -5.20 -7.83 17.84
C HIS A 101 -6.64 -8.30 17.64
N TYR A 102 -6.95 -9.54 18.06
CA TYR A 102 -8.29 -10.08 17.96
C TYR A 102 -9.32 -9.27 18.77
N GLU A 103 -9.04 -9.00 20.06
CA GLU A 103 -9.94 -8.20 20.90
C GLU A 103 -9.96 -6.72 20.48
N GLY A 104 -8.85 -6.18 19.97
CA GLY A 104 -8.82 -4.85 19.38
C GLY A 104 -9.72 -4.74 18.14
N LEU A 105 -9.79 -5.80 17.33
CA LEU A 105 -10.70 -5.87 16.20
C LEU A 105 -12.17 -5.97 16.64
N LEU A 106 -12.48 -6.68 17.74
CA LEU A 106 -13.83 -6.68 18.33
C LEU A 106 -14.26 -5.28 18.76
N GLU A 107 -13.39 -4.54 19.46
CA GLU A 107 -13.68 -3.15 19.85
C GLU A 107 -13.85 -2.25 18.62
N THR A 108 -13.07 -2.50 17.56
CA THR A 108 -13.16 -1.78 16.29
C THR A 108 -14.48 -2.05 15.58
N ALA A 109 -14.94 -3.30 15.56
CA ALA A 109 -16.24 -3.67 15.00
C ALA A 109 -17.40 -2.98 15.73
N LYS A 110 -17.32 -2.88 17.07
CA LYS A 110 -18.30 -2.13 17.88
C LYS A 110 -18.29 -0.63 17.54
N PHE A 111 -17.11 -0.02 17.45
CA PHE A 111 -17.01 1.40 17.11
C PHE A 111 -17.41 1.69 15.65
N ALA A 112 -17.15 0.77 14.72
CA ALA A 112 -17.55 0.88 13.32
C ALA A 112 -19.07 1.07 13.16
N ALA A 113 -19.88 0.45 14.03
CA ALA A 113 -21.33 0.61 14.04
C ALA A 113 -21.79 2.05 14.33
N LEU A 114 -20.95 2.88 14.94
CA LEU A 114 -21.19 4.31 15.16
C LEU A 114 -20.51 5.16 14.08
N TRP A 115 -19.25 4.85 13.78
CA TRP A 115 -18.41 5.65 12.88
C TRP A 115 -18.87 5.60 11.42
N VAL A 116 -19.24 4.42 10.91
CA VAL A 116 -19.61 4.24 9.50
C VAL A 116 -20.91 4.98 9.15
N PRO A 117 -22.01 4.87 9.94
CA PRO A 117 -23.21 5.67 9.71
C PRO A 117 -22.94 7.17 9.82
N PHE A 118 -22.15 7.63 10.80
CA PHE A 118 -21.75 9.03 10.92
C PHE A 118 -21.00 9.53 9.67
N CYS A 119 -20.06 8.74 9.17
CA CYS A 119 -19.36 8.99 7.91
C CYS A 119 -20.30 9.14 6.71
N ARG A 120 -21.33 8.27 6.62
CA ARG A 120 -22.33 8.30 5.54
C ARG A 120 -23.23 9.54 5.66
N LYS A 121 -23.74 9.81 6.87
CA LYS A 121 -24.65 10.92 7.18
C LYS A 121 -24.05 12.29 6.84
N HIS A 122 -22.81 12.51 7.26
CA HIS A 122 -22.15 13.82 7.16
C HIS A 122 -21.11 13.91 6.03
N CYS A 123 -20.97 12.86 5.21
CA CYS A 123 -20.02 12.80 4.10
C CYS A 123 -18.56 13.15 4.50
N ILE A 124 -18.12 12.61 5.63
CA ILE A 124 -16.83 12.95 6.27
C ILE A 124 -15.63 12.47 5.44
N GLU A 125 -14.61 13.32 5.28
CA GLU A 125 -13.30 12.93 4.73
C GLU A 125 -12.14 13.60 5.50
N PRO A 126 -11.03 12.89 5.82
CA PRO A 126 -10.76 11.47 5.53
C PRO A 126 -11.64 10.49 6.33
N ARG A 127 -11.67 9.23 5.92
CA ARG A 127 -12.47 8.18 6.58
C ARG A 127 -11.79 7.56 7.80
N ALA A 128 -10.50 7.83 8.02
CA ALA A 128 -9.79 7.43 9.23
C ALA A 128 -10.07 8.44 10.36
N PRO A 129 -10.65 8.02 11.50
CA PRO A 129 -10.99 8.92 12.60
C PRO A 129 -9.78 9.67 13.17
N GLU A 130 -8.63 9.00 13.39
CA GLU A 130 -7.41 9.65 13.91
C GLU A 130 -7.00 10.83 13.03
N SER A 131 -6.88 10.59 11.72
CA SER A 131 -6.52 11.61 10.75
C SER A 131 -7.60 12.68 10.59
N TYR A 132 -8.86 12.32 10.74
CA TYR A 132 -9.98 13.27 10.66
C TYR A 132 -9.97 14.25 11.85
N PHE A 133 -9.86 13.75 13.08
CA PHE A 133 -9.88 14.57 14.29
C PHE A 133 -8.55 15.31 14.55
N ALA A 134 -7.43 14.87 13.97
CA ALA A 134 -6.14 15.56 14.07
C ALA A 134 -6.06 16.86 13.24
N VAL A 135 -6.87 16.98 12.17
CA VAL A 135 -6.82 18.13 11.25
C VAL A 135 -7.65 19.30 11.79
N LYS A 136 -7.13 20.53 11.72
CA LYS A 136 -7.88 21.75 12.05
C LYS A 136 -9.17 21.82 11.23
N ALA A 137 -10.28 22.10 11.90
CA ALA A 137 -11.66 22.03 11.39
C ALA A 137 -11.78 22.41 9.90
N ARG A 138 -12.21 21.45 9.07
CA ARG A 138 -12.60 21.70 7.68
C ARG A 138 -14.00 22.33 7.66
N PRO A 139 -14.32 23.17 6.66
CA PRO A 139 -15.68 23.64 6.46
C PRO A 139 -16.62 22.46 6.28
N TYR A 140 -17.65 22.34 7.11
CA TYR A 140 -18.71 21.36 6.93
C TYR A 140 -19.47 21.65 5.62
N THR A 141 -19.57 20.66 4.76
CA THR A 141 -20.21 20.78 3.43
C THR A 141 -21.62 20.18 3.39
N GLY A 142 -22.12 19.65 4.51
CA GLY A 142 -23.45 19.04 4.57
C GLY A 142 -24.57 20.02 4.93
N ASN A 143 -25.79 19.48 4.98
CA ASN A 143 -27.02 20.28 5.00
C ASN A 143 -27.58 20.57 6.40
N ALA A 144 -26.99 20.00 7.46
CA ALA A 144 -27.49 20.10 8.83
C ALA A 144 -26.34 20.52 9.80
N PRO A 145 -25.93 21.79 9.80
CA PRO A 145 -24.75 22.24 10.54
C PRO A 145 -24.92 22.15 12.06
N ASP A 146 -26.11 22.45 12.59
CA ASP A 146 -26.36 22.41 14.04
C ASP A 146 -26.33 20.97 14.58
N GLU A 147 -27.02 20.05 13.90
CA GLU A 147 -26.98 18.62 14.20
C GLU A 147 -25.57 18.06 14.06
N PHE A 148 -24.82 18.50 13.05
CA PHE A 148 -23.44 18.09 12.86
C PHE A 148 -22.54 18.48 14.03
N ILE A 149 -22.71 19.67 14.63
CA ILE A 149 -21.87 20.09 15.77
C ILE A 149 -22.07 19.13 16.95
N ASP A 150 -23.32 18.82 17.29
CA ASP A 150 -23.64 17.91 18.39
C ASP A 150 -23.14 16.48 18.11
N ASP A 151 -23.43 15.96 16.91
CA ASP A 151 -22.99 14.63 16.48
C ASP A 151 -21.46 14.54 16.43
N HIS A 152 -20.78 15.59 15.97
CA HIS A 152 -19.32 15.67 15.90
C HIS A 152 -18.67 15.66 17.28
N THR A 153 -19.13 16.52 18.19
CA THR A 153 -18.60 16.57 19.57
C THR A 153 -18.79 15.22 20.26
N ARG A 154 -19.94 14.59 20.05
CA ARG A 154 -20.20 13.26 20.60
C ARG A 154 -19.29 12.20 19.97
N MET A 155 -19.17 12.18 18.66
CA MET A 155 -18.32 11.21 17.96
C MET A 155 -16.86 11.32 18.37
N SER A 156 -16.35 12.54 18.59
CA SER A 156 -15.01 12.78 19.12
C SER A 156 -14.82 12.09 20.48
N ARG A 157 -15.81 12.21 21.38
CA ARG A 157 -15.75 11.55 22.69
C ARG A 157 -15.80 10.03 22.58
N GLU A 158 -16.70 9.49 21.76
CA GLU A 158 -16.80 8.04 21.53
C GLU A 158 -15.48 7.47 20.95
N TYR A 159 -14.79 8.26 20.11
CA TYR A 159 -13.48 7.90 19.57
C TYR A 159 -12.37 7.93 20.64
N ASP A 160 -12.36 8.94 21.51
CA ASP A 160 -11.42 9.00 22.64
C ASP A 160 -11.61 7.82 23.61
N GLU A 161 -12.86 7.47 23.90
CA GLU A 161 -13.18 6.28 24.71
C GLU A 161 -12.77 4.98 24.00
N PHE A 162 -12.93 4.89 22.69
CA PHE A 162 -12.46 3.76 21.89
C PHE A 162 -10.94 3.60 22.00
N LYS A 163 -10.15 4.68 21.86
CA LYS A 163 -8.69 4.65 22.04
C LYS A 163 -8.32 4.14 23.44
N MET A 164 -8.98 4.65 24.48
CA MET A 164 -8.77 4.18 25.85
C MET A 164 -9.10 2.68 26.02
N ARG A 165 -10.15 2.17 25.37
CA ARG A 165 -10.49 0.74 25.40
C ARG A 165 -9.42 -0.10 24.75
N LEU A 166 -8.88 0.33 23.61
CA LEU A 166 -7.76 -0.33 22.94
C LEU A 166 -6.51 -0.38 23.81
N ASP A 167 -6.10 0.75 24.39
CA ASP A 167 -4.93 0.83 25.27
C ASP A 167 -5.10 -0.05 26.51
N ALA A 168 -6.31 -0.10 27.07
CA ALA A 168 -6.62 -0.92 28.23
C ALA A 168 -6.45 -2.43 27.98
N LEU A 169 -6.52 -2.91 26.73
CA LEU A 169 -6.36 -4.35 26.41
C LEU A 169 -4.98 -4.86 26.83
N PHE A 170 -3.93 -4.05 26.67
CA PHE A 170 -2.56 -4.40 27.08
C PHE A 170 -2.41 -4.63 28.59
N THR A 171 -3.36 -4.16 29.40
CA THR A 171 -3.38 -4.38 30.85
C THR A 171 -4.43 -5.40 31.26
N LYS A 172 -5.64 -5.33 30.68
CA LYS A 172 -6.77 -6.19 31.05
C LYS A 172 -6.55 -7.65 30.69
N ILE A 173 -5.97 -7.93 29.51
CA ILE A 173 -5.76 -9.30 29.04
C ILE A 173 -4.75 -10.05 29.93
N PRO A 174 -3.58 -9.48 30.29
CA PRO A 174 -2.69 -10.08 31.28
C PRO A 174 -3.37 -10.32 32.63
N GLN A 175 -4.05 -9.31 33.19
CA GLN A 175 -4.71 -9.43 34.50
C GLN A 175 -5.79 -10.53 34.51
N ARG A 176 -6.60 -10.61 33.45
CA ARG A 176 -7.58 -11.67 33.27
C ARG A 176 -6.90 -13.04 33.18
N SER A 177 -5.83 -13.13 32.40
CA SER A 177 -5.09 -14.38 32.21
C SER A 177 -4.45 -14.85 33.51
N ASP A 178 -3.86 -13.94 34.31
CA ASP A 178 -3.33 -14.24 35.64
C ASP A 178 -4.41 -14.75 36.60
N ALA A 179 -5.61 -14.15 36.57
CA ALA A 179 -6.72 -14.58 37.42
C ALA A 179 -7.22 -16.00 37.08
N TYR A 180 -7.30 -16.36 35.79
CA TYR A 180 -7.64 -17.73 35.38
C TYR A 180 -6.49 -18.71 35.66
N ASN A 181 -5.25 -18.32 35.37
CA ASN A 181 -4.07 -19.14 35.61
C ASN A 181 -3.88 -19.47 37.10
N ALA A 182 -4.25 -18.57 38.01
CA ALA A 182 -4.24 -18.81 39.46
C ALA A 182 -5.25 -19.89 39.91
N GLN A 183 -6.28 -20.15 39.11
CA GLN A 183 -7.30 -21.16 39.40
C GLN A 183 -6.94 -22.53 38.80
N THR A 184 -6.15 -22.55 37.73
CA THR A 184 -5.67 -23.78 37.09
C THR A 184 -4.39 -24.31 37.75
N LYS A 185 -4.30 -25.64 37.87
CA LYS A 185 -3.12 -26.32 38.46
C LYS A 185 -2.05 -26.71 37.43
N ASP A 186 -2.31 -26.46 36.15
CA ASP A 186 -1.37 -26.74 35.08
C ASP A 186 -0.31 -25.63 35.03
N GLY A 187 0.96 -26.01 35.07
CA GLY A 187 2.08 -25.06 35.19
C GLY A 187 2.32 -24.14 33.99
N ALA A 188 1.52 -24.24 32.92
CA ALA A 188 1.62 -23.38 31.75
C ALA A 188 0.75 -22.13 31.92
N LYS A 189 1.34 -20.95 31.73
CA LYS A 189 0.63 -19.67 31.81
C LYS A 189 -0.14 -19.40 30.51
N ALA A 190 -1.37 -19.90 30.45
CA ALA A 190 -2.23 -19.72 29.29
C ALA A 190 -2.67 -18.26 29.14
N THR A 191 -2.90 -17.85 27.90
CA THR A 191 -3.59 -16.58 27.60
C THR A 191 -5.07 -16.87 27.43
N TRP A 192 -5.91 -16.18 28.20
CA TRP A 192 -7.33 -16.50 28.30
C TRP A 192 -8.19 -15.47 27.58
N MET A 193 -9.23 -15.95 26.90
CA MET A 193 -10.29 -15.15 26.30
C MET A 193 -11.32 -14.69 27.35
N ALA A 194 -12.18 -13.73 26.97
CA ALA A 194 -13.23 -13.21 27.85
C ALA A 194 -14.30 -14.25 28.23
N ASP A 195 -14.51 -15.27 27.40
CA ASP A 195 -15.46 -16.37 27.63
C ASP A 195 -14.91 -17.48 28.54
N GLY A 196 -13.67 -17.34 29.00
CA GLY A 196 -13.01 -18.33 29.85
C GLY A 196 -12.42 -19.52 29.08
N THR A 197 -12.26 -19.43 27.76
CA THR A 197 -11.48 -20.40 26.97
C THR A 197 -10.04 -19.93 26.75
N GLN A 198 -9.14 -20.85 26.39
CA GLN A 198 -7.74 -20.52 26.08
C GLN A 198 -7.61 -20.02 24.64
N TRP A 199 -6.79 -18.98 24.44
CA TRP A 199 -6.52 -18.46 23.11
C TRP A 199 -5.75 -19.50 22.26
N PRO A 200 -6.23 -19.88 21.07
CA PRO A 200 -5.56 -20.88 20.23
C PRO A 200 -4.27 -20.35 19.57
N GLY A 201 -4.08 -19.03 19.53
CA GLY A 201 -2.92 -18.39 18.90
C GLY A 201 -1.71 -18.28 19.81
N THR A 202 -0.91 -17.23 19.59
CA THR A 202 0.28 -16.91 20.38
C THR A 202 -0.12 -16.42 21.77
N TRP A 203 0.46 -17.03 22.81
CA TRP A 203 0.28 -16.57 24.19
C TRP A 203 1.25 -15.45 24.54
N ILE A 204 0.85 -14.60 25.49
CA ILE A 204 1.67 -13.49 26.03
C ILE A 204 2.95 -14.05 26.64
N ASP A 205 2.81 -15.06 27.49
CA ASP A 205 3.91 -15.88 27.98
C ASP A 205 4.04 -17.10 27.06
N PRO A 206 5.07 -17.16 26.19
CA PRO A 206 5.16 -18.20 25.18
C PRO A 206 5.26 -19.61 25.77
N ALA A 207 4.46 -20.53 25.25
CA ALA A 207 4.52 -21.97 25.58
C ALA A 207 4.93 -22.80 24.36
N GLU A 208 5.15 -24.12 24.55
CA GLU A 208 5.64 -25.00 23.48
C GLU A 208 4.80 -24.93 22.20
N ASN A 209 3.47 -24.95 22.33
CA ASN A 209 2.50 -24.91 21.21
C ASN A 209 1.78 -23.56 21.02
N HIS A 210 2.14 -22.53 21.80
CA HIS A 210 1.49 -21.22 21.79
C HIS A 210 2.54 -20.11 21.84
N LYS A 211 3.31 -19.99 20.75
CA LYS A 211 4.37 -18.98 20.62
C LYS A 211 4.39 -18.44 19.19
N LYS A 212 5.06 -17.31 19.01
CA LYS A 212 5.25 -16.72 17.68
C LYS A 212 5.92 -17.74 16.75
N GLY A 213 5.23 -18.13 15.68
CA GLY A 213 5.70 -19.15 14.75
C GLY A 213 5.29 -20.59 15.06
N GLN A 214 4.53 -20.84 16.13
CA GLN A 214 3.93 -22.14 16.44
C GLN A 214 2.56 -21.94 17.11
N HIS A 215 1.50 -22.02 16.30
CA HIS A 215 0.09 -21.98 16.73
C HIS A 215 -0.83 -22.44 15.59
N ALA A 216 -2.05 -22.85 15.95
CA ALA A 216 -3.09 -23.22 14.99
C ALA A 216 -3.56 -22.02 14.14
N GLY A 217 -4.14 -22.33 12.98
CA GLY A 217 -4.87 -21.34 12.18
C GLY A 217 -6.16 -20.90 12.85
N ILE A 218 -6.51 -19.63 12.71
CA ILE A 218 -7.69 -18.98 13.31
C ILE A 218 -8.37 -18.17 12.22
N VAL A 219 -9.67 -18.39 12.02
CA VAL A 219 -10.54 -17.55 11.19
C VAL A 219 -11.79 -17.25 11.98
N GLU A 220 -12.09 -15.97 12.14
CA GLU A 220 -13.28 -15.50 12.85
C GLU A 220 -13.97 -14.40 12.05
N VAL A 221 -15.30 -14.53 11.89
CA VAL A 221 -16.11 -13.51 11.21
C VAL A 221 -16.65 -12.54 12.25
N MET A 222 -16.06 -11.34 12.30
CA MET A 222 -16.36 -10.31 13.28
C MET A 222 -17.63 -9.55 12.93
N LEU A 223 -17.82 -9.29 11.63
CA LEU A 223 -19.04 -8.71 11.06
C LEU A 223 -19.49 -9.63 9.92
N ASN A 224 -20.70 -10.15 10.04
CA ASN A 224 -21.30 -11.01 9.03
C ASN A 224 -21.52 -10.26 7.72
N HIS A 225 -21.65 -11.01 6.63
CA HIS A 225 -22.02 -10.41 5.35
C HIS A 225 -23.40 -9.75 5.49
N PRO A 226 -23.52 -8.47 5.11
CA PRO A 226 -24.80 -7.78 5.23
C PRO A 226 -25.84 -8.38 4.28
N GLY A 227 -27.11 -8.28 4.64
CA GLY A 227 -28.20 -8.61 3.72
C GLY A 227 -28.24 -7.64 2.53
N ASN A 228 -28.99 -7.96 1.48
CA ASN A 228 -29.06 -7.14 0.26
C ASN A 228 -29.87 -5.85 0.46
N GLU A 229 -30.88 -5.87 1.34
CA GLU A 229 -31.76 -4.73 1.59
C GLU A 229 -31.13 -3.73 2.59
N PRO A 230 -31.22 -2.41 2.34
CA PRO A 230 -30.79 -1.38 3.29
C PRO A 230 -31.44 -1.56 4.67
N GLN A 231 -30.66 -1.40 5.73
CA GLN A 231 -31.17 -1.41 7.10
C GLN A 231 -30.96 -0.02 7.69
N PHE A 232 -32.05 0.68 7.97
CA PHE A 232 -31.98 2.01 8.55
C PHE A 232 -31.80 1.96 10.07
N GLY A 233 -31.09 2.94 10.62
CA GLY A 233 -30.83 3.05 12.05
C GLY A 233 -32.07 3.43 12.86
N VAL A 234 -31.86 3.62 14.16
CA VAL A 234 -32.91 4.03 15.10
C VAL A 234 -32.85 5.56 15.27
N PRO A 235 -34.00 6.24 15.43
CA PRO A 235 -34.02 7.65 15.83
C PRO A 235 -33.41 7.86 17.22
N THR A 236 -33.07 9.12 17.53
CA THR A 236 -32.47 9.49 18.81
C THR A 236 -33.31 9.00 20.01
N SER A 237 -32.66 8.33 20.95
CA SER A 237 -33.21 7.86 22.21
C SER A 237 -32.23 8.10 23.37
N ALA A 238 -32.65 7.81 24.60
CA ALA A 238 -31.78 7.90 25.77
C ALA A 238 -30.55 6.96 25.69
N GLU A 239 -30.68 5.85 24.95
CA GLU A 239 -29.62 4.85 24.73
C GLU A 239 -28.87 5.07 23.40
N ASN A 240 -29.56 5.59 22.37
CA ASN A 240 -29.00 5.87 21.05
C ASN A 240 -29.02 7.37 20.76
N PRO A 241 -27.93 8.07 21.02
CA PRO A 241 -27.91 9.52 20.98
C PRO A 241 -27.79 10.15 19.60
N LEU A 242 -27.32 9.40 18.61
CA LEU A 242 -27.12 9.85 17.24
C LEU A 242 -28.33 9.39 16.43
N ASP A 243 -28.94 10.32 15.67
CA ASP A 243 -30.04 9.95 14.76
C ASP A 243 -29.46 9.31 13.49
N PHE A 244 -29.71 8.01 13.31
CA PHE A 244 -29.36 7.27 12.09
C PHE A 244 -30.59 6.74 11.36
N SER A 245 -31.79 7.26 11.66
CA SER A 245 -33.06 6.80 11.07
C SER A 245 -33.14 6.93 9.54
N ALA A 246 -32.37 7.83 8.95
CA ALA A 246 -32.30 8.03 7.50
C ALA A 246 -31.04 7.43 6.85
N VAL A 247 -30.22 6.70 7.60
CA VAL A 247 -28.90 6.22 7.16
C VAL A 247 -28.88 4.70 7.19
N ASP A 248 -28.36 4.09 6.11
CA ASP A 248 -28.07 2.66 6.11
C ASP A 248 -26.95 2.37 7.13
N VAL A 249 -27.26 1.55 8.14
CA VAL A 249 -26.33 1.20 9.23
C VAL A 249 -25.60 -0.12 8.98
N ARG A 250 -25.87 -0.81 7.86
CA ARG A 250 -25.16 -2.05 7.51
C ARG A 250 -23.65 -1.82 7.41
N LEU A 251 -22.88 -2.79 7.90
CA LEU A 251 -21.43 -2.77 7.80
C LEU A 251 -20.95 -3.82 6.79
N PRO A 252 -19.85 -3.56 6.07
CA PRO A 252 -19.19 -4.59 5.27
C PRO A 252 -18.76 -5.77 6.12
N MET A 253 -18.65 -6.95 5.51
CA MET A 253 -18.11 -8.13 6.18
C MET A 253 -16.70 -7.86 6.69
N LEU A 254 -16.37 -8.33 7.89
CA LEU A 254 -15.05 -8.19 8.50
C LEU A 254 -14.60 -9.55 9.05
N VAL A 255 -13.46 -10.03 8.56
CA VAL A 255 -12.91 -11.34 8.89
C VAL A 255 -11.53 -11.19 9.50
N TYR A 256 -11.32 -11.77 10.68
CA TYR A 256 -10.02 -11.95 11.31
C TYR A 256 -9.39 -13.25 10.82
N ILE A 257 -8.12 -13.20 10.43
CA ILE A 257 -7.34 -14.35 9.98
C ILE A 257 -6.01 -14.33 10.71
N SER A 258 -5.63 -15.46 11.30
CA SER A 258 -4.27 -15.75 11.72
C SER A 258 -3.92 -17.13 11.20
N ARG A 259 -3.05 -17.20 10.20
CA ARG A 259 -2.66 -18.46 9.55
C ARG A 259 -1.96 -19.42 10.51
N GLU A 260 -2.03 -20.71 10.21
CA GLU A 260 -1.28 -21.72 10.96
C GLU A 260 0.23 -21.48 10.82
N LYS A 261 0.95 -21.60 11.91
CA LYS A 261 2.41 -21.56 11.91
C LYS A 261 2.94 -22.75 12.69
N SER A 262 3.98 -23.39 12.15
CA SER A 262 4.62 -24.55 12.76
C SER A 262 6.15 -24.46 12.60
N PRO A 263 6.93 -24.91 13.60
CA PRO A 263 8.38 -24.96 13.48
C PRO A 263 8.82 -25.79 12.28
N GLY A 264 9.77 -25.27 11.52
CA GLY A 264 10.30 -25.96 10.33
C GLY A 264 9.60 -25.59 9.02
N TYR A 265 8.50 -24.84 9.06
CA TYR A 265 7.86 -24.28 7.87
C TYR A 265 8.18 -22.78 7.72
N ASP A 266 8.71 -22.39 6.57
CA ASP A 266 8.89 -20.98 6.23
C ASP A 266 7.55 -20.37 5.82
N HIS A 267 7.10 -19.36 6.56
CA HIS A 267 5.82 -18.70 6.34
C HIS A 267 5.91 -17.52 5.36
N GLN A 268 7.05 -17.18 4.76
CA GLN A 268 7.11 -16.23 3.64
C GLN A 268 6.59 -14.81 3.96
N LYS A 269 6.60 -14.40 5.24
CA LYS A 269 6.21 -13.05 5.71
C LYS A 269 4.88 -12.59 5.08
N LYS A 270 4.82 -11.35 4.57
CA LYS A 270 3.63 -10.73 3.98
C LYS A 270 3.10 -11.48 2.75
N ALA A 271 3.99 -12.00 1.89
CA ALA A 271 3.59 -12.75 0.70
C ALA A 271 2.74 -13.98 1.05
N GLY A 272 3.19 -14.76 2.03
CA GLY A 272 2.45 -15.92 2.51
C GLY A 272 1.13 -15.54 3.19
N ALA A 273 1.09 -14.43 3.93
CA ALA A 273 -0.14 -13.94 4.57
C ALA A 273 -1.22 -13.57 3.54
N MET A 274 -0.82 -12.87 2.47
CA MET A 274 -1.72 -12.53 1.36
C MET A 274 -2.15 -13.77 0.54
N ASN A 275 -1.27 -14.77 0.38
CA ASN A 275 -1.63 -16.03 -0.28
C ASN A 275 -2.64 -16.87 0.52
N VAL A 276 -2.53 -16.87 1.85
CA VAL A 276 -3.55 -17.49 2.72
C VAL A 276 -4.88 -16.73 2.61
N GLN A 277 -4.88 -15.40 2.69
CA GLN A 277 -6.08 -14.58 2.48
C GLN A 277 -6.71 -14.83 1.11
N LEU A 278 -5.92 -14.99 0.05
CA LEU A 278 -6.40 -15.32 -1.29
C LEU A 278 -7.21 -16.61 -1.32
N ARG A 279 -6.78 -17.64 -0.58
CA ARG A 279 -7.48 -18.92 -0.47
C ARG A 279 -8.73 -18.82 0.40
N VAL A 280 -8.61 -18.21 1.59
CA VAL A 280 -9.73 -18.04 2.53
C VAL A 280 -10.86 -17.21 1.90
N SER A 281 -10.54 -16.05 1.32
CA SER A 281 -11.52 -15.18 0.67
C SER A 281 -12.21 -15.85 -0.53
N ALA A 282 -11.54 -16.78 -1.22
CA ALA A 282 -12.15 -17.53 -2.33
C ALA A 282 -13.27 -18.47 -1.86
N LEU A 283 -13.21 -18.94 -0.61
CA LEU A 283 -14.24 -19.79 0.00
C LEU A 283 -15.36 -18.97 0.64
N LEU A 284 -15.08 -17.74 1.10
CA LEU A 284 -16.07 -16.89 1.75
C LEU A 284 -16.84 -16.00 0.77
N THR A 285 -16.17 -15.13 0.01
CA THR A 285 -16.82 -14.09 -0.82
C THR A 285 -16.52 -14.22 -2.30
N ASN A 286 -15.38 -14.82 -2.64
CA ASN A 286 -14.84 -15.06 -3.98
C ASN A 286 -14.89 -13.83 -4.90
N ALA A 287 -14.52 -12.65 -4.38
CA ALA A 287 -14.63 -11.41 -5.16
C ALA A 287 -13.67 -11.40 -6.37
N PRO A 288 -14.09 -10.95 -7.56
CA PRO A 288 -13.22 -10.90 -8.74
C PRO A 288 -12.06 -9.90 -8.59
N PHE A 289 -12.18 -8.93 -7.68
CA PHE A 289 -11.16 -7.93 -7.38
C PHE A 289 -10.72 -8.00 -5.92
N ILE A 290 -9.44 -7.76 -5.71
CA ILE A 290 -8.78 -7.76 -4.39
C ILE A 290 -7.97 -6.47 -4.29
N ILE A 291 -8.12 -5.68 -3.24
CA ILE A 291 -7.24 -4.53 -2.96
C ILE A 291 -6.49 -4.76 -1.66
N ASN A 292 -5.19 -4.48 -1.66
CA ASN A 292 -4.35 -4.76 -0.49
C ASN A 292 -3.81 -3.47 0.17
N PHE A 293 -3.67 -3.52 1.49
CA PHE A 293 -3.17 -2.45 2.34
C PHE A 293 -2.13 -2.97 3.33
N ASP A 294 -1.23 -2.07 3.69
CA ASP A 294 -0.45 -2.15 4.92
C ASP A 294 -1.29 -1.63 6.09
N GLY A 295 -1.03 -2.11 7.31
CA GLY A 295 -1.80 -1.73 8.50
C GLY A 295 -1.80 -0.22 8.78
N ASP A 296 -0.81 0.51 8.31
CA ASP A 296 -0.67 1.95 8.50
C ASP A 296 -1.22 2.81 7.34
N HIS A 297 -1.84 2.20 6.32
CA HIS A 297 -2.41 2.91 5.18
C HIS A 297 -3.95 2.90 5.20
N TYR A 298 -4.55 4.08 5.14
CA TYR A 298 -5.98 4.28 5.25
C TYR A 298 -6.60 4.94 4.00
N VAL A 299 -7.92 4.85 3.89
CA VAL A 299 -8.74 5.49 2.84
C VAL A 299 -8.93 6.97 3.14
N ASN A 300 -8.24 7.83 2.38
CA ASN A 300 -8.36 9.27 2.49
C ASN A 300 -9.51 9.81 1.61
N ASN A 301 -9.67 9.29 0.39
CA ASN A 301 -10.78 9.61 -0.51
C ASN A 301 -11.71 8.41 -0.63
N SER A 302 -12.97 8.60 -0.26
CA SER A 302 -13.95 7.50 -0.19
C SER A 302 -14.34 6.90 -1.54
N GLN A 303 -14.08 7.61 -2.64
CA GLN A 303 -14.33 7.11 -4.00
C GLN A 303 -13.20 6.22 -4.54
N ALA A 304 -12.12 5.98 -3.77
CA ALA A 304 -10.94 5.28 -4.27
C ALA A 304 -11.25 3.88 -4.86
N PHE A 305 -12.12 3.10 -4.22
CA PHE A 305 -12.50 1.78 -4.73
C PHE A 305 -13.24 1.87 -6.06
N ARG A 306 -14.23 2.77 -6.17
CA ARG A 306 -14.95 3.06 -7.43
C ARG A 306 -14.00 3.53 -8.53
N ALA A 307 -13.01 4.37 -8.19
CA ALA A 307 -12.01 4.86 -9.13
C ALA A 307 -11.16 3.75 -9.74
N ALA A 308 -10.73 2.76 -8.95
CA ALA A 308 -10.00 1.62 -9.50
C ALA A 308 -10.89 0.68 -10.32
N VAL A 309 -12.11 0.41 -9.84
CA VAL A 309 -13.08 -0.41 -10.56
C VAL A 309 -13.43 0.20 -11.92
N CYS A 310 -13.50 1.53 -12.03
CA CYS A 310 -13.69 2.24 -13.29
C CYS A 310 -12.66 1.83 -14.36
N PHE A 311 -11.39 1.64 -13.98
CA PHE A 311 -10.35 1.18 -14.91
C PHE A 311 -10.44 -0.32 -15.19
N MET A 312 -10.81 -1.12 -14.20
CA MET A 312 -10.97 -2.56 -14.35
C MET A 312 -12.14 -2.95 -15.27
N LEU A 313 -13.18 -2.12 -15.33
CA LEU A 313 -14.39 -2.30 -16.13
C LEU A 313 -14.37 -1.54 -17.46
N ASP A 314 -13.28 -0.85 -17.81
CA ASP A 314 -13.18 -0.13 -19.07
C ASP A 314 -13.31 -1.09 -20.26
N ARG A 315 -14.35 -0.91 -21.08
CA ARG A 315 -14.65 -1.78 -22.23
C ARG A 315 -13.54 -1.82 -23.28
N ARG A 316 -12.61 -0.86 -23.28
CA ARG A 316 -11.52 -0.79 -24.27
C ARG A 316 -10.37 -1.74 -23.96
N ASP A 317 -9.98 -1.84 -22.68
CA ASP A 317 -8.80 -2.63 -22.27
C ASP A 317 -8.80 -3.09 -20.80
N GLY A 318 -9.89 -2.86 -20.05
CA GLY A 318 -10.00 -3.19 -18.62
C GLY A 318 -9.85 -4.69 -18.34
N GLU A 319 -10.32 -5.54 -19.24
CA GLU A 319 -10.16 -7.00 -19.16
C GLU A 319 -8.69 -7.45 -19.23
N ASN A 320 -7.80 -6.68 -19.87
CA ASN A 320 -6.36 -6.95 -19.93
C ASN A 320 -5.58 -6.26 -18.79
N THR A 321 -6.28 -5.59 -17.86
CA THR A 321 -5.67 -4.97 -16.68
C THR A 321 -5.62 -5.98 -15.55
N ALA A 322 -4.41 -6.31 -15.11
CA ALA A 322 -4.19 -7.17 -13.95
C ALA A 322 -4.32 -6.42 -12.64
N PHE A 323 -3.86 -5.16 -12.60
CA PHE A 323 -3.95 -4.36 -11.39
C PHE A 323 -3.98 -2.85 -11.63
N VAL A 324 -4.56 -2.12 -10.69
CA VAL A 324 -4.58 -0.65 -10.62
C VAL A 324 -3.81 -0.21 -9.39
N GLN A 325 -2.71 0.51 -9.59
CA GLN A 325 -1.85 1.03 -8.53
C GLN A 325 -2.17 2.49 -8.23
N PHE A 326 -2.30 2.83 -6.95
CA PHE A 326 -2.38 4.22 -6.49
C PHE A 326 -1.01 4.75 -6.00
N PRO A 327 -0.76 6.06 -6.03
CA PRO A 327 0.38 6.65 -5.32
C PRO A 327 0.32 6.35 -3.82
N GLN A 328 1.46 6.03 -3.22
CA GLN A 328 1.61 6.11 -1.77
C GLN A 328 1.87 7.55 -1.37
N ARG A 329 1.16 8.00 -0.34
CA ARG A 329 1.24 9.34 0.22
C ARG A 329 1.33 9.20 1.72
N PHE A 330 2.09 10.08 2.34
CA PHE A 330 2.38 9.98 3.76
C PHE A 330 1.96 11.24 4.49
N ASP A 331 1.43 11.03 5.69
CA ASP A 331 1.21 12.05 6.70
C ASP A 331 2.50 12.32 7.47
N ASP A 332 2.52 13.47 8.15
CA ASP A 332 3.57 13.87 9.10
C ASP A 332 5.01 13.80 8.58
N VAL A 333 5.17 13.96 7.27
CA VAL A 333 6.48 14.17 6.67
C VAL A 333 6.96 15.57 7.06
N ASP A 334 8.20 15.63 7.54
CA ASP A 334 8.89 16.89 7.85
C ASP A 334 8.66 17.94 6.73
N PRO A 335 8.31 19.20 7.05
CA PRO A 335 8.01 20.22 6.04
C PRO A 335 9.15 20.47 5.04
N THR A 336 10.40 20.22 5.43
CA THR A 336 11.56 20.33 4.51
C THR A 336 11.81 19.05 3.72
N ASP A 337 11.10 17.97 4.04
CA ASP A 337 11.23 16.62 3.51
C ASP A 337 12.70 16.18 3.39
N ARG A 338 13.47 16.42 4.46
CA ARG A 338 14.93 16.19 4.46
C ARG A 338 15.31 14.74 4.16
N TYR A 339 14.44 13.78 4.49
CA TYR A 339 14.63 12.34 4.22
C TYR A 339 14.05 11.89 2.88
N CYS A 340 13.46 12.79 2.11
CA CYS A 340 12.80 12.52 0.83
C CYS A 340 11.76 11.37 0.95
N ASN A 341 10.98 11.38 2.02
CA ASN A 341 10.01 10.33 2.34
C ASN A 341 8.81 10.34 1.38
N HIS A 342 8.43 11.50 0.83
CA HIS A 342 7.36 11.54 -0.17
C HIS A 342 7.70 10.77 -1.45
N ASN A 343 9.00 10.55 -1.73
CA ASN A 343 9.48 9.88 -2.94
C ASN A 343 8.80 10.37 -4.23
N ARG A 344 8.58 11.69 -4.34
CA ARG A 344 7.74 12.31 -5.39
C ARG A 344 8.23 11.99 -6.80
N VAL A 345 9.55 11.95 -7.03
CA VAL A 345 10.10 11.63 -8.35
C VAL A 345 9.67 10.23 -8.82
N PHE A 346 9.62 9.26 -7.92
CA PHE A 346 9.18 7.92 -8.27
C PHE A 346 7.67 7.88 -8.54
N PHE A 347 6.84 8.40 -7.63
CA PHE A 347 5.39 8.34 -7.77
C PHE A 347 4.84 9.27 -8.86
N ASP A 348 5.30 10.51 -8.93
CA ASP A 348 4.73 11.54 -9.81
C ASP A 348 5.36 11.60 -11.21
N ALA A 349 6.59 11.10 -11.38
CA ALA A 349 7.26 11.10 -12.69
C ALA A 349 7.47 9.68 -13.22
N THR A 350 8.13 8.80 -12.46
CA THR A 350 8.47 7.45 -12.95
C THR A 350 7.22 6.61 -13.19
N LEU A 351 6.35 6.42 -12.20
CA LEU A 351 5.15 5.59 -12.37
C LEU A 351 4.16 6.16 -13.40
N LEU A 352 4.07 7.48 -13.49
CA LEU A 352 3.27 8.15 -14.52
C LEU A 352 3.84 7.91 -15.93
N GLY A 353 5.17 7.91 -16.08
CA GLY A 353 5.85 7.50 -17.32
C GLY A 353 5.51 6.06 -17.72
N LEU A 354 5.63 5.14 -16.76
CA LEU A 354 5.31 3.72 -17.00
C LEU A 354 3.85 3.48 -17.37
N ASN A 355 2.93 4.33 -16.90
CA ASN A 355 1.51 4.27 -17.25
C ASN A 355 1.27 4.43 -18.76
N GLY A 356 2.17 5.12 -19.47
CA GLY A 356 2.13 5.27 -20.93
C GLY A 356 2.63 4.06 -21.72
N ILE A 357 3.27 3.09 -21.07
CA ILE A 357 3.87 1.92 -21.71
C ILE A 357 2.97 0.69 -21.48
N GLN A 358 3.26 -0.09 -20.43
CA GLN A 358 2.52 -1.28 -20.04
C GLN A 358 1.82 -1.11 -18.68
N GLY A 359 2.20 -0.09 -17.91
CA GLY A 359 1.64 0.25 -16.62
C GLY A 359 2.67 0.35 -15.49
N PRO A 360 2.30 0.94 -14.34
CA PRO A 360 3.17 1.03 -13.16
C PRO A 360 3.50 -0.35 -12.58
N SER A 361 4.64 -0.46 -11.89
CA SER A 361 4.93 -1.62 -11.05
C SER A 361 4.04 -1.65 -9.80
N TYR A 362 3.79 -2.84 -9.26
CA TYR A 362 3.20 -3.00 -7.93
C TYR A 362 4.22 -2.61 -6.85
N VAL A 363 3.79 -1.85 -5.84
CA VAL A 363 4.67 -1.27 -4.80
C VAL A 363 4.22 -1.61 -3.36
N GLY A 364 3.42 -2.65 -3.19
CA GLY A 364 3.17 -3.26 -1.88
C GLY A 364 1.86 -2.88 -1.18
N THR A 365 1.24 -1.74 -1.50
CA THR A 365 -0.02 -1.28 -0.86
C THR A 365 -0.82 -0.38 -1.80
N GLY A 366 -2.12 -0.23 -1.53
CA GLY A 366 -3.03 0.59 -2.33
C GLY A 366 -3.11 0.11 -3.78
N CYS A 367 -3.17 -1.20 -3.99
CA CYS A 367 -3.19 -1.82 -5.32
C CYS A 367 -4.37 -2.78 -5.46
N MET A 368 -5.26 -2.50 -6.42
CA MET A 368 -6.38 -3.38 -6.73
C MET A 368 -5.98 -4.37 -7.82
N PHE A 369 -6.00 -5.66 -7.51
CA PHE A 369 -5.73 -6.76 -8.42
C PHE A 369 -7.01 -7.41 -8.94
N ARG A 370 -6.91 -7.93 -10.15
CA ARG A 370 -7.84 -8.93 -10.70
C ARG A 370 -7.45 -10.30 -10.16
N ARG A 371 -8.37 -10.96 -9.45
CA ARG A 371 -8.13 -12.24 -8.76
C ARG A 371 -7.55 -13.32 -9.68
N ILE A 372 -8.10 -13.49 -10.88
CA ILE A 372 -7.60 -14.48 -11.85
C ILE A 372 -6.17 -14.21 -12.35
N ALA A 373 -5.75 -12.93 -12.39
CA ALA A 373 -4.37 -12.60 -12.72
C ALA A 373 -3.43 -13.06 -11.60
N VAL A 374 -3.85 -12.90 -10.34
CA VAL A 374 -3.12 -13.41 -9.17
C VAL A 374 -3.03 -14.94 -9.17
N TYR A 375 -4.07 -15.64 -9.64
CA TYR A 375 -4.02 -17.09 -9.86
C TYR A 375 -3.09 -17.55 -10.99
N GLY A 376 -2.50 -16.62 -11.75
CA GLY A 376 -1.55 -16.92 -12.81
C GLY A 376 -2.18 -17.16 -14.17
N ALA A 377 -3.46 -16.85 -14.36
CA ALA A 377 -4.09 -16.93 -15.67
C ALA A 377 -3.52 -15.88 -16.63
N ASP A 378 -3.41 -16.23 -17.92
CA ASP A 378 -3.03 -15.29 -18.97
C ASP A 378 -4.13 -14.25 -19.23
N PRO A 379 -3.81 -13.01 -19.63
CA PRO A 379 -4.81 -12.01 -20.00
C PRO A 379 -5.62 -12.47 -21.22
N PRO A 380 -6.87 -12.02 -21.39
CA PRO A 380 -7.73 -12.41 -22.51
C PRO A 380 -7.04 -12.27 -23.88
N ARG A 381 -6.29 -11.19 -24.11
CA ARG A 381 -5.54 -10.98 -25.37
C ARG A 381 -4.54 -12.09 -25.72
N TRP A 382 -3.99 -12.78 -24.72
CA TRP A 382 -2.98 -13.83 -24.88
C TRP A 382 -3.51 -15.22 -24.57
N ARG A 383 -4.80 -15.33 -24.22
CA ARG A 383 -5.47 -16.57 -23.86
C ARG A 383 -6.28 -17.07 -25.07
N PRO A 384 -6.09 -18.34 -25.50
CA PRO A 384 -6.99 -18.96 -26.48
C PRO A 384 -8.43 -18.98 -25.99
N ASP A 385 -9.41 -18.84 -26.89
CA ASP A 385 -10.85 -18.78 -26.54
C ASP A 385 -11.34 -20.05 -25.82
N ASP A 386 -10.71 -21.20 -26.07
CA ASP A 386 -11.02 -22.50 -25.47
C ASP A 386 -10.18 -22.82 -24.22
N ALA A 387 -9.26 -21.94 -23.83
CA ALA A 387 -8.36 -22.20 -22.71
C ALA A 387 -9.08 -22.13 -21.36
N LYS A 388 -8.99 -23.22 -20.60
CA LYS A 388 -9.46 -23.28 -19.21
C LYS A 388 -8.59 -22.41 -18.32
N ILE A 389 -9.24 -21.73 -17.38
CA ILE A 389 -8.57 -20.89 -16.38
C ILE A 389 -7.79 -21.74 -15.38
N VAL A 390 -8.35 -22.91 -15.05
CA VAL A 390 -7.64 -23.97 -14.34
C VAL A 390 -7.25 -25.01 -15.38
N ASP A 391 -6.00 -24.94 -15.82
CA ASP A 391 -5.40 -25.90 -16.75
C ASP A 391 -4.84 -27.13 -16.02
N ASN A 392 -4.31 -26.94 -14.82
CA ASN A 392 -3.79 -27.97 -13.93
C ASN A 392 -4.18 -27.66 -12.48
N SER A 393 -5.03 -28.51 -11.90
CA SER A 393 -5.50 -28.40 -10.51
C SER A 393 -4.37 -28.52 -9.48
N ASP A 394 -3.32 -29.29 -9.78
CA ASP A 394 -2.21 -29.57 -8.85
C ASP A 394 -1.44 -28.29 -8.49
N LYS A 395 -1.55 -27.24 -9.32
CA LYS A 395 -0.97 -25.91 -9.05
C LYS A 395 -1.55 -25.27 -7.80
N PHE A 396 -2.78 -25.60 -7.44
CA PHE A 396 -3.59 -24.90 -6.43
C PHE A 396 -3.73 -25.66 -5.12
N GLY A 397 -3.22 -26.90 -5.03
CA GLY A 397 -3.31 -27.75 -3.86
C GLY A 397 -4.40 -28.80 -3.95
N LYS A 398 -4.82 -29.34 -2.80
CA LYS A 398 -5.74 -30.50 -2.73
C LYS A 398 -7.19 -30.14 -2.44
N SER A 399 -7.47 -28.88 -2.10
CA SER A 399 -8.83 -28.43 -1.80
C SER A 399 -9.68 -28.36 -3.07
N VAL A 400 -10.62 -29.29 -3.20
CA VAL A 400 -11.56 -29.33 -4.33
C VAL A 400 -12.48 -28.11 -4.30
N SER A 401 -12.93 -27.69 -3.11
CA SER A 401 -13.77 -26.50 -2.92
C SER A 401 -13.06 -25.24 -3.41
N PHE A 402 -11.79 -25.06 -3.04
CA PHE A 402 -10.98 -23.93 -3.52
C PHE A 402 -10.76 -23.99 -5.03
N ILE A 403 -10.36 -25.15 -5.57
CA ILE A 403 -10.12 -25.30 -7.02
C ILE A 403 -11.37 -24.98 -7.84
N ASN A 404 -12.55 -25.44 -7.39
CA ASN A 404 -13.82 -25.18 -8.06
C ASN A 404 -14.27 -23.71 -7.96
N SER A 405 -13.80 -22.96 -6.95
CA SER A 405 -14.09 -21.53 -6.81
C SER A 405 -13.35 -20.65 -7.82
N ILE A 406 -12.18 -21.08 -8.31
CA ILE A 406 -11.30 -20.30 -9.20
C ILE A 406 -11.97 -19.91 -10.53
N PRO A 407 -12.58 -20.83 -11.32
CA PRO A 407 -13.22 -20.44 -12.57
C PRO A 407 -14.42 -19.51 -12.35
N LEU A 408 -15.11 -19.61 -11.21
CA LEU A 408 -16.25 -18.74 -10.87
C LEU A 408 -15.81 -17.29 -10.68
N ALA A 409 -14.62 -17.05 -10.09
CA ALA A 409 -14.05 -15.72 -9.94
C ALA A 409 -13.76 -15.03 -11.29
N ALA A 410 -13.63 -15.82 -12.37
CA ALA A 410 -13.29 -15.31 -13.68
C ALA A 410 -14.48 -14.82 -14.48
N ASN A 411 -15.65 -15.42 -14.27
CA ASN A 411 -16.81 -15.11 -15.07
C ASN A 411 -17.27 -13.68 -14.89
N GLN A 412 -16.76 -12.94 -13.87
CA GLN A 412 -17.21 -11.60 -13.46
C GLN A 412 -18.73 -11.46 -13.32
N GLU A 413 -19.47 -12.55 -13.52
CA GLU A 413 -20.90 -12.63 -13.42
C GLU A 413 -21.20 -12.24 -12.00
N TRP A 414 -22.12 -11.29 -11.91
CA TRP A 414 -22.58 -10.57 -10.72
C TRP A 414 -23.21 -11.48 -9.66
N SER A 415 -22.84 -12.77 -9.63
CA SER A 415 -23.43 -13.83 -8.85
C SER A 415 -23.60 -13.35 -7.42
N MET A 416 -24.85 -13.04 -7.12
CA MET A 416 -25.33 -12.54 -5.84
C MET A 416 -25.39 -13.66 -4.80
N THR A 417 -24.63 -14.75 -5.00
CA THR A 417 -24.56 -15.86 -4.06
C THR A 417 -24.03 -15.29 -2.75
N LEU A 418 -24.90 -15.23 -1.74
CA LEU A 418 -24.47 -14.89 -0.38
C LEU A 418 -23.30 -15.80 0.00
N PRO A 419 -22.33 -15.29 0.78
CA PRO A 419 -21.32 -16.14 1.38
C PRO A 419 -21.96 -17.37 2.02
N PRO A 420 -21.30 -18.53 1.95
CA PRO A 420 -21.83 -19.73 2.57
C PRO A 420 -22.01 -19.50 4.07
N ALA A 421 -23.02 -20.14 4.66
CA ALA A 421 -23.13 -20.18 6.12
C ALA A 421 -21.85 -20.83 6.68
N LEU A 422 -21.29 -20.26 7.76
CA LEU A 422 -20.14 -20.84 8.45
C LEU A 422 -20.61 -22.04 9.27
N ASP A 423 -20.86 -23.16 8.58
CA ASP A 423 -21.06 -24.46 9.21
C ASP A 423 -19.71 -25.15 9.50
N GLU A 424 -19.77 -26.28 10.19
CA GLU A 424 -18.56 -27.05 10.53
C GLU A 424 -17.78 -27.49 9.29
N SER A 425 -18.45 -27.71 8.15
CA SER A 425 -17.80 -28.12 6.90
C SER A 425 -16.98 -26.99 6.29
N VAL A 426 -17.53 -25.77 6.24
CA VAL A 426 -16.81 -24.59 5.76
C VAL A 426 -15.64 -24.28 6.69
N MET A 427 -15.83 -24.37 8.02
CA MET A 427 -14.75 -24.15 8.98
C MET A 427 -13.61 -25.17 8.87
N ALA A 428 -13.94 -26.45 8.63
CA ALA A 428 -12.94 -27.47 8.37
C ALA A 428 -12.15 -27.18 7.07
N GLU A 429 -12.83 -26.75 6.02
CA GLU A 429 -12.19 -26.39 4.75
C GLU A 429 -11.32 -25.14 4.88
N LEU A 430 -11.76 -24.13 5.63
CA LEU A 430 -10.97 -22.94 5.94
C LEU A 430 -9.69 -23.30 6.69
N THR A 431 -9.81 -24.17 7.70
CA THR A 431 -8.65 -24.68 8.45
C THR A 431 -7.67 -25.41 7.53
N ASN A 432 -8.18 -26.24 6.61
CA ASN A 432 -7.38 -26.96 5.63
C ASN A 432 -6.59 -26.01 4.71
N VAL A 433 -7.22 -24.99 4.12
CA VAL A 433 -6.52 -24.06 3.20
C VAL A 433 -5.56 -23.09 3.89
N MET A 434 -5.65 -22.96 5.21
CA MET A 434 -4.75 -22.17 6.04
C MET A 434 -3.56 -22.95 6.60
N ASN A 435 -3.56 -24.28 6.46
CA ASN A 435 -2.53 -25.14 7.01
C ASN A 435 -1.14 -24.76 6.47
N CYS A 436 -0.12 -24.80 7.32
CA CYS A 436 1.24 -24.39 6.95
C CYS A 436 1.88 -25.27 5.86
N ALA A 437 1.45 -26.53 5.74
CA ALA A 437 1.90 -27.48 4.72
C ALA A 437 0.98 -27.51 3.48
N TYR A 438 -0.08 -26.69 3.43
CA TYR A 438 -1.03 -26.69 2.30
C TYR A 438 -0.33 -26.47 0.95
N GLU A 439 0.73 -25.67 0.96
CA GLU A 439 1.43 -25.22 -0.24
C GLU A 439 2.49 -26.22 -0.72
N ASP A 440 2.74 -27.31 0.02
CA ASP A 440 3.72 -28.32 -0.32
C ASP A 440 3.38 -29.03 -1.63
N GLY A 441 4.31 -28.96 -2.59
CA GLY A 441 4.12 -29.53 -3.93
C GLY A 441 3.24 -28.68 -4.86
N THR A 442 2.74 -27.53 -4.41
CA THR A 442 1.92 -26.62 -5.23
C THR A 442 2.77 -25.58 -5.97
N GLN A 443 2.12 -24.68 -6.73
CA GLN A 443 2.77 -23.55 -7.40
C GLN A 443 2.55 -22.20 -6.69
N PHE A 444 2.01 -22.19 -5.46
CA PHE A 444 1.95 -20.97 -4.66
C PHE A 444 3.35 -20.38 -4.44
N GLY A 445 3.46 -19.06 -4.57
CA GLY A 445 4.73 -18.34 -4.47
C GLY A 445 5.62 -18.41 -5.72
N LYS A 446 5.34 -19.33 -6.66
CA LYS A 446 6.10 -19.52 -7.91
C LYS A 446 5.32 -18.99 -9.12
N GLU A 447 4.14 -19.55 -9.35
CA GLU A 447 3.25 -19.18 -10.46
C GLU A 447 1.89 -18.66 -9.99
N VAL A 448 1.50 -18.97 -8.75
CA VAL A 448 0.22 -18.58 -8.15
C VAL A 448 0.49 -17.64 -6.98
N GLY A 449 -0.29 -16.57 -6.85
CA GLY A 449 -0.22 -15.69 -5.69
C GLY A 449 0.93 -14.68 -5.71
N TRP A 450 1.25 -14.11 -4.54
CA TRP A 450 2.42 -13.27 -4.34
C TRP A 450 3.69 -14.12 -4.28
N VAL A 451 4.77 -13.61 -4.87
CA VAL A 451 6.04 -14.34 -5.05
C VAL A 451 6.79 -14.52 -3.73
N TYR A 452 7.39 -15.70 -3.55
CA TYR A 452 8.14 -16.08 -2.34
C TYR A 452 9.65 -15.90 -2.47
N ASN A 453 10.34 -16.03 -1.33
CA ASN A 453 11.80 -16.06 -1.21
C ASN A 453 12.49 -14.84 -1.85
N ILE A 454 11.89 -13.65 -1.71
CA ILE A 454 12.49 -12.39 -2.16
C ILE A 454 12.03 -11.24 -1.26
N ALA A 455 12.93 -10.30 -0.96
CA ALA A 455 12.63 -9.20 -0.05
C ALA A 455 11.71 -8.10 -0.64
N THR A 456 11.59 -8.05 -1.96
CA THR A 456 10.73 -7.13 -2.73
C THR A 456 9.71 -7.94 -3.52
N GLU A 457 8.89 -8.72 -2.80
CA GLU A 457 7.86 -9.56 -3.39
C GLU A 457 6.87 -8.76 -4.22
N ASP A 458 6.67 -7.49 -3.87
CA ASP A 458 5.79 -6.56 -4.53
C ASP A 458 6.19 -6.31 -5.99
N VAL A 459 7.39 -5.78 -6.21
CA VAL A 459 7.91 -5.48 -7.54
C VAL A 459 7.96 -6.75 -8.39
N VAL A 460 8.41 -7.86 -7.80
CA VAL A 460 8.60 -9.14 -8.50
C VAL A 460 7.26 -9.75 -8.89
N THR A 461 6.24 -9.64 -8.04
CA THR A 461 4.87 -10.07 -8.37
C THR A 461 4.30 -9.23 -9.52
N GLY A 462 4.47 -7.90 -9.48
CA GLY A 462 4.05 -7.02 -10.58
C GLY A 462 4.76 -7.36 -11.90
N PHE A 463 6.07 -7.58 -11.84
CA PHE A 463 6.86 -8.01 -12.99
C PHE A 463 6.41 -9.36 -13.55
N ARG A 464 6.08 -10.32 -12.67
CA ARG A 464 5.55 -11.64 -13.05
C ARG A 464 4.23 -11.53 -13.80
N LEU A 465 3.37 -10.59 -13.45
CA LEU A 465 2.13 -10.33 -14.18
C LEU A 465 2.40 -9.64 -15.53
N HIS A 466 3.28 -8.64 -15.56
CA HIS A 466 3.62 -7.96 -16.82
C HIS A 466 4.33 -8.89 -17.83
N ARG A 467 5.18 -9.81 -17.38
CA ARG A 467 5.89 -10.74 -18.27
C ARG A 467 4.96 -11.75 -18.96
N THR A 468 3.79 -12.04 -18.40
CA THR A 468 2.78 -12.89 -19.04
C THR A 468 1.87 -12.13 -20.00
N GLY A 469 2.03 -10.80 -20.08
CA GLY A 469 1.35 -9.93 -21.04
C GLY A 469 0.25 -9.06 -20.43
N TRP A 470 0.00 -9.16 -19.12
CA TRP A 470 -0.94 -8.27 -18.44
C TRP A 470 -0.47 -6.82 -18.47
N ARG A 471 -1.44 -5.90 -18.40
CA ARG A 471 -1.20 -4.46 -18.21
C ARG A 471 -1.55 -4.06 -16.79
N SER A 472 -1.06 -2.90 -16.36
CA SER A 472 -1.53 -2.24 -15.14
C SER A 472 -1.89 -0.79 -15.41
N MET A 473 -2.66 -0.20 -14.50
CA MET A 473 -3.07 1.21 -14.59
C MET A 473 -2.59 1.97 -13.37
N TYR A 474 -2.22 3.23 -13.56
CA TYR A 474 -1.92 4.16 -12.48
C TYR A 474 -3.11 5.08 -12.23
N CYS A 475 -3.72 4.98 -11.05
CA CYS A 475 -4.88 5.77 -10.66
C CYS A 475 -4.44 6.90 -9.73
N ARG A 476 -4.55 8.14 -10.21
CA ARG A 476 -4.33 9.34 -9.41
C ARG A 476 -5.61 10.15 -9.38
N ILE A 477 -6.22 10.24 -8.21
CA ILE A 477 -7.39 11.06 -7.92
C ILE A 477 -7.02 12.17 -6.94
N GLU A 478 -7.85 13.21 -6.90
CA GLU A 478 -7.69 14.35 -6.00
C GLU A 478 -8.99 14.54 -5.19
N PRO A 479 -8.93 14.62 -3.85
CA PRO A 479 -7.77 14.39 -2.98
C PRO A 479 -7.16 12.98 -3.12
N ASP A 480 -5.89 12.82 -2.69
CA ASP A 480 -5.17 11.54 -2.80
C ASP A 480 -6.01 10.37 -2.24
N ALA A 481 -5.99 9.22 -2.92
CA ALA A 481 -6.82 8.08 -2.56
C ALA A 481 -6.52 7.51 -1.16
N PHE A 482 -5.24 7.26 -0.93
CA PHE A 482 -4.74 6.58 0.26
C PHE A 482 -3.61 7.40 0.87
N ARG A 483 -3.54 7.39 2.19
CA ARG A 483 -2.47 8.02 2.97
C ARG A 483 -2.03 7.05 4.05
N GLY A 484 -0.79 7.16 4.51
CA GLY A 484 -0.27 6.37 5.61
C GLY A 484 0.82 7.09 6.38
N THR A 485 1.49 6.41 7.29
CA THR A 485 2.57 7.01 8.09
C THR A 485 3.93 6.81 7.45
N ALA A 486 4.77 7.85 7.42
CA ALA A 486 6.16 7.71 6.98
C ALA A 486 7.10 7.41 8.17
N PRO A 487 8.23 6.71 7.96
CA PRO A 487 9.29 6.62 8.94
C PRO A 487 9.81 8.01 9.31
N ILE A 488 9.71 8.40 10.59
CA ILE A 488 10.11 9.73 11.07
C ILE A 488 11.61 9.82 11.39
N ASN A 489 12.31 8.70 11.52
CA ASN A 489 13.73 8.67 11.85
C ASN A 489 14.59 8.11 10.70
N LEU A 490 15.84 8.58 10.65
CA LEU A 490 16.78 8.22 9.60
C LEU A 490 17.15 6.73 9.62
N THR A 491 17.21 6.12 10.80
CA THR A 491 17.62 4.72 10.98
C THR A 491 16.65 3.77 10.27
N GLU A 492 15.35 3.91 10.53
CA GLU A 492 14.31 3.14 9.86
C GLU A 492 14.31 3.38 8.35
N ARG A 493 14.49 4.64 7.93
CA ARG A 493 14.57 4.99 6.51
C ARG A 493 15.74 4.30 5.81
N LEU A 494 16.91 4.24 6.44
CA LEU A 494 18.09 3.55 5.90
C LEU A 494 17.88 2.03 5.83
N TYR A 495 17.28 1.42 6.85
CA TYR A 495 16.92 -0.01 6.80
C TYR A 495 15.94 -0.33 5.68
N GLN A 496 14.98 0.56 5.44
CA GLN A 496 14.02 0.42 4.34
C GLN A 496 14.72 0.46 2.98
N ILE A 497 15.58 1.46 2.74
CA ILE A 497 16.36 1.57 1.49
C ILE A 497 17.30 0.38 1.31
N LEU A 498 17.91 -0.12 2.39
CA LEU A 498 18.76 -1.30 2.35
C LEU A 498 17.99 -2.54 1.91
N ARG A 499 16.80 -2.79 2.46
CA ARG A 499 15.93 -3.89 2.02
C ARG A 499 15.52 -3.76 0.56
N TRP A 500 15.11 -2.56 0.13
CA TRP A 500 14.74 -2.30 -1.26
C TRP A 500 15.90 -2.52 -2.22
N SER A 501 17.11 -2.07 -1.85
CA SER A 501 18.31 -2.24 -2.66
C SER A 501 18.71 -3.72 -2.76
N GLY A 502 18.67 -4.45 -1.63
CA GLY A 502 18.94 -5.89 -1.58
C GLY A 502 17.97 -6.68 -2.45
N GLY A 503 16.66 -6.49 -2.28
CA GLY A 503 15.65 -7.19 -3.07
C GLY A 503 15.68 -6.82 -4.56
N SER A 504 16.03 -5.57 -4.89
CA SER A 504 16.22 -5.16 -6.29
C SER A 504 17.36 -5.91 -6.98
N LEU A 505 18.51 -6.09 -6.30
CA LEU A 505 19.63 -6.88 -6.81
C LEU A 505 19.28 -8.37 -6.88
N GLU A 506 18.60 -8.90 -5.85
CA GLU A 506 18.13 -10.28 -5.85
C GLU A 506 17.23 -10.56 -7.05
N MET A 507 16.29 -9.66 -7.35
CA MET A 507 15.46 -9.72 -8.56
C MET A 507 16.30 -9.65 -9.83
N PHE A 508 17.30 -8.77 -9.90
CA PHE A 508 18.17 -8.66 -11.08
C PHE A 508 18.86 -9.99 -11.41
N PHE A 509 19.34 -10.72 -10.41
CA PHE A 509 20.05 -11.99 -10.61
C PHE A 509 19.13 -13.21 -10.73
N SER A 510 18.00 -13.24 -10.02
CA SER A 510 17.09 -14.40 -10.02
C SER A 510 16.00 -14.32 -11.09
N HIS A 511 15.52 -13.12 -11.41
CA HIS A 511 14.37 -12.85 -12.28
C HIS A 511 14.71 -11.78 -13.32
N CYS A 512 15.91 -11.87 -13.92
CA CYS A 512 16.49 -10.85 -14.78
C CYS A 512 15.51 -10.32 -15.86
N PRO A 513 15.11 -9.03 -15.78
CA PRO A 513 14.16 -8.47 -16.73
C PRO A 513 14.62 -8.53 -18.19
N LEU A 514 15.93 -8.50 -18.44
CA LEU A 514 16.51 -8.53 -19.79
C LEU A 514 16.14 -9.82 -20.55
N LEU A 515 15.97 -10.92 -19.81
CA LEU A 515 15.65 -12.25 -20.35
C LEU A 515 14.15 -12.48 -20.53
N ALA A 516 13.30 -11.49 -20.23
CA ALA A 516 11.86 -11.62 -20.35
C ALA A 516 11.41 -11.88 -21.81
N GLY A 517 10.30 -12.61 -21.95
CA GLY A 517 9.70 -12.94 -23.24
C GLY A 517 9.13 -11.73 -23.99
N ARG A 518 8.60 -11.98 -25.19
CA ARG A 518 8.05 -10.93 -26.07
C ARG A 518 6.78 -10.25 -25.55
N ARG A 519 6.09 -10.86 -24.57
CA ARG A 519 4.88 -10.31 -23.97
C ARG A 519 5.15 -9.12 -23.03
N LEU A 520 6.39 -8.96 -22.55
CA LEU A 520 6.83 -7.76 -21.84
C LEU A 520 7.27 -6.71 -22.87
N ASN A 521 6.62 -5.54 -22.86
CA ASN A 521 6.97 -4.44 -23.74
C ASN A 521 8.45 -4.08 -23.61
N PHE A 522 9.12 -3.76 -24.73
CA PHE A 522 10.55 -3.46 -24.75
C PHE A 522 10.94 -2.30 -23.81
N LEU A 523 10.15 -1.21 -23.79
CA LEU A 523 10.40 -0.08 -22.89
C LEU A 523 10.11 -0.44 -21.43
N GLN A 524 9.10 -1.28 -21.18
CA GLN A 524 8.81 -1.80 -19.83
C GLN A 524 9.97 -2.68 -19.33
N ARG A 525 10.58 -3.46 -20.23
CA ARG A 525 11.77 -4.25 -19.93
C ARG A 525 12.94 -3.37 -19.49
N ILE A 526 13.22 -2.31 -20.26
CA ILE A 526 14.24 -1.32 -19.91
C ILE A 526 13.95 -0.69 -18.54
N ALA A 527 12.69 -0.32 -18.27
CA ALA A 527 12.30 0.25 -16.99
C ALA A 527 12.57 -0.70 -15.82
N TYR A 528 12.16 -1.97 -15.92
CA TYR A 528 12.43 -2.97 -14.88
C TYR A 528 13.92 -3.23 -14.71
N THR A 529 14.70 -3.31 -15.80
CA THR A 529 16.16 -3.44 -15.71
C THR A 529 16.77 -2.26 -14.96
N ASN A 530 16.37 -1.03 -15.27
CA ASN A 530 16.85 0.15 -14.58
C ASN A 530 16.46 0.14 -13.08
N MET A 531 15.22 -0.24 -12.77
CA MET A 531 14.70 -0.31 -11.40
C MET A 531 15.32 -1.43 -10.56
N THR A 532 15.91 -2.44 -11.18
CA THR A 532 16.57 -3.56 -10.46
C THR A 532 18.09 -3.38 -10.37
N ALA A 533 18.70 -2.72 -11.38
CA ALA A 533 20.13 -2.50 -11.45
C ALA A 533 20.60 -1.21 -10.74
N TYR A 534 19.71 -0.31 -10.31
CA TYR A 534 20.12 0.96 -9.67
C TYR A 534 21.10 0.82 -8.49
N PRO A 535 21.06 -0.25 -7.64
CA PRO A 535 21.98 -0.34 -6.52
C PRO A 535 23.44 -0.51 -6.97
N ILE A 536 23.68 -1.05 -8.18
CA ILE A 536 25.04 -1.18 -8.75
C ILE A 536 25.69 0.19 -8.93
N SER A 537 24.91 1.24 -9.19
CA SER A 537 25.38 2.63 -9.31
C SER A 537 26.06 3.13 -8.04
N SER A 538 25.75 2.56 -6.86
CA SER A 538 26.38 2.95 -5.60
C SER A 538 27.88 2.66 -5.57
N ILE A 539 28.33 1.57 -6.21
CA ILE A 539 29.76 1.20 -6.29
C ILE A 539 30.54 2.30 -7.02
N PHE A 540 30.04 2.73 -8.18
CA PHE A 540 30.65 3.80 -8.96
C PHE A 540 30.59 5.14 -8.23
N LEU A 541 29.48 5.43 -7.54
CA LEU A 541 29.33 6.66 -6.77
C LEU A 541 30.38 6.78 -5.65
N VAL A 542 30.66 5.69 -4.93
CA VAL A 542 31.72 5.68 -3.90
C VAL A 542 33.07 6.04 -4.50
N PHE A 543 33.45 5.46 -5.65
CA PHE A 543 34.70 5.83 -6.31
C PHE A 543 34.73 7.29 -6.76
N TYR A 544 33.61 7.80 -7.29
CA TYR A 544 33.48 9.20 -7.70
C TYR A 544 33.68 10.18 -6.56
N LEU A 545 33.11 9.88 -5.38
CA LEU A 545 33.29 10.70 -4.19
C LEU A 545 34.73 10.68 -3.67
N LEU A 546 35.45 9.59 -3.87
CA LEU A 546 36.85 9.44 -3.46
C LEU A 546 37.85 10.06 -4.45
N PHE A 547 37.49 10.23 -5.73
CA PHE A 547 38.43 10.73 -6.74
C PHE A 547 38.97 12.14 -6.46
N PRO A 548 38.14 13.15 -6.12
CA PRO A 548 38.66 14.47 -5.76
C PRO A 548 39.61 14.40 -4.56
N ILE A 549 39.30 13.57 -3.58
CA ILE A 549 40.10 13.37 -2.36
C ILE A 549 41.46 12.78 -2.73
N ILE A 550 41.47 11.67 -3.47
CA ILE A 550 42.70 11.00 -3.92
C ILE A 550 43.55 11.95 -4.76
N TRP A 551 42.92 12.73 -5.65
CA TRP A 551 43.61 13.70 -6.48
C TRP A 551 44.25 14.80 -5.64
N ILE A 552 43.52 15.40 -4.68
CA ILE A 552 44.04 16.41 -3.75
C ILE A 552 45.23 15.88 -2.95
N PHE A 553 45.15 14.66 -2.39
CA PHE A 553 46.24 14.11 -1.58
C PHE A 553 47.46 13.65 -2.40
N ARG A 554 47.28 13.30 -3.67
CA ARG A 554 48.37 12.83 -4.56
C ARG A 554 49.06 13.98 -5.30
N VAL A 555 48.31 15.00 -5.72
CA VAL A 555 48.80 16.14 -6.50
C VAL A 555 49.09 17.35 -5.60
N GLY A 556 48.39 17.48 -4.47
CA GLY A 556 48.57 18.55 -3.50
C GLY A 556 49.72 18.36 -2.51
N ARG A 557 50.62 17.38 -2.69
CA ARG A 557 51.91 17.38 -1.99
C ARG A 557 52.86 18.33 -2.71
N PRO A 558 53.25 19.49 -2.14
CA PRO A 558 54.38 20.22 -2.67
C PRO A 558 55.60 19.30 -2.56
N HIS A 559 56.22 18.95 -3.69
CA HIS A 559 57.60 18.46 -3.67
C HIS A 559 58.47 19.60 -3.13
N VAL A 560 58.75 19.57 -1.82
CA VAL A 560 59.87 20.30 -1.24
C VAL A 560 61.13 19.56 -1.64
N THR A 561 61.60 19.81 -2.86
CA THR A 561 62.99 19.64 -3.26
C THR A 561 63.34 20.88 -4.07
N GLY A 562 64.22 21.69 -3.48
CA GLY A 562 64.35 23.11 -3.74
C GLY A 562 64.66 23.48 -5.19
N LEU A 563 64.15 24.65 -5.57
CA LEU A 563 64.74 25.59 -6.51
C LEU A 563 64.03 26.96 -6.34
N ASP A 564 64.71 27.83 -5.60
CA ASP A 564 64.80 29.31 -5.66
C ASP A 564 63.54 30.21 -5.67
N PRO A 565 63.32 31.15 -4.70
CA PRO A 565 62.15 32.03 -4.65
C PRO A 565 62.19 33.29 -5.54
N GLN A 566 63.04 33.40 -6.57
CA GLN A 566 63.22 34.66 -7.32
C GLN A 566 62.83 34.67 -8.81
N ARG A 567 61.88 33.83 -9.27
CA ARG A 567 61.43 33.87 -10.68
C ARG A 567 59.95 34.12 -10.94
N ALA A 568 59.22 34.68 -9.98
CA ALA A 568 57.81 35.06 -10.14
C ALA A 568 57.57 36.58 -10.22
N VAL A 569 58.53 37.34 -10.76
CA VAL A 569 58.31 38.74 -11.16
C VAL A 569 59.05 38.95 -12.48
N LEU A 570 58.29 39.07 -13.57
CA LEU A 570 58.63 39.45 -14.96
C LEU A 570 58.15 38.40 -15.97
N HIS A 571 56.92 38.58 -16.46
CA HIS A 571 56.60 38.69 -17.89
C HIS A 571 55.08 38.75 -18.08
N HIS A 572 54.50 39.91 -17.79
CA HIS A 572 53.26 40.33 -18.45
C HIS A 572 53.33 41.82 -18.71
N ARG A 573 53.97 42.19 -19.82
CA ARG A 573 53.70 43.40 -20.61
C ARG A 573 54.47 43.35 -21.95
N GLY A 574 53.73 43.48 -23.05
CA GLY A 574 54.22 43.99 -24.34
C GLY A 574 54.58 42.96 -25.40
N ASN A 575 53.66 42.65 -26.31
CA ASN A 575 53.83 43.09 -27.69
C ASN A 575 52.50 43.14 -28.44
N SER A 576 52.15 44.37 -28.78
CA SER A 576 51.11 44.85 -29.67
C SER A 576 51.37 44.47 -31.13
N CYS A 577 50.31 44.09 -31.85
CA CYS A 577 50.11 44.42 -33.26
C CYS A 577 48.68 44.95 -33.43
N VAL A 578 48.59 46.15 -33.98
CA VAL A 578 47.40 46.94 -34.29
C VAL A 578 46.89 46.52 -35.68
N PRO A 579 45.57 46.58 -35.94
CA PRO A 579 45.10 47.63 -36.85
C PRO A 579 43.96 48.49 -36.26
N THR A 580 44.18 49.79 -36.36
CA THR A 580 43.26 50.92 -36.65
C THR A 580 41.87 50.51 -37.19
N SER A 581 40.74 51.18 -36.98
CA SER A 581 40.36 52.43 -36.32
C SER A 581 38.86 52.65 -36.64
N ASN A 582 38.13 53.31 -35.74
CA ASN A 582 37.04 54.29 -36.00
C ASN A 582 35.68 54.04 -35.30
N ALA A 583 35.36 55.04 -34.47
CA ALA A 583 34.08 55.75 -34.31
C ALA A 583 32.89 54.95 -33.75
N ALA A 584 32.29 55.25 -32.58
CA ALA A 584 31.70 56.48 -32.01
C ALA A 584 30.17 56.35 -31.96
N HIS A 585 29.57 56.78 -30.83
CA HIS A 585 28.13 56.98 -30.55
C HIS A 585 27.28 55.69 -30.41
N SER A 586 26.23 55.55 -29.60
CA SER A 586 25.43 56.39 -28.66
C SER A 586 24.41 55.41 -28.00
N ALA A 587 24.20 55.42 -26.68
CA ALA A 587 23.00 55.94 -25.95
C ALA A 587 21.69 55.12 -26.04
N GLU A 588 20.92 55.19 -24.92
CA GLU A 588 19.53 54.77 -24.63
C GLU A 588 19.32 53.31 -24.16
N ALA A 589 18.87 52.96 -22.94
CA ALA A 589 17.84 53.44 -22.00
C ALA A 589 16.39 52.98 -22.30
N SER A 590 16.04 51.78 -21.75
CA SER A 590 14.77 51.41 -21.06
C SER A 590 13.40 51.59 -21.79
N PRO A 591 12.24 51.26 -21.18
CA PRO A 591 11.76 50.03 -20.51
C PRO A 591 10.34 49.61 -21.02
N SER A 592 9.73 48.55 -20.46
CA SER A 592 8.28 48.55 -20.15
C SER A 592 7.87 47.38 -19.24
N GLN A 593 7.47 47.76 -18.03
CA GLN A 593 6.49 47.08 -17.19
C GLN A 593 5.08 47.34 -17.74
N GLU A 594 4.12 46.48 -17.39
CA GLU A 594 2.82 46.78 -16.74
C GLU A 594 2.06 45.43 -16.64
N GLY A 595 1.52 44.97 -15.50
CA GLY A 595 0.68 45.65 -14.49
C GLY A 595 -0.73 45.03 -14.59
N CYS A 596 -1.57 44.79 -13.58
CA CYS A 596 -1.61 45.21 -12.19
C CYS A 596 -2.83 44.51 -11.50
N PHE A 597 -2.64 44.06 -10.25
CA PHE A 597 -3.50 44.27 -9.04
C PHE A 597 -4.96 43.80 -8.94
N ILE A 598 -5.32 43.21 -7.78
CA ILE A 598 -6.08 43.86 -6.69
C ILE A 598 -5.60 43.30 -5.32
N GLN A 599 -5.67 44.18 -4.31
CA GLN A 599 -5.08 44.21 -2.97
C GLN A 599 -6.18 44.28 -1.89
N ALA A 600 -5.89 43.79 -0.67
CA ALA A 600 -6.37 44.29 0.66
C ALA A 600 -5.87 43.29 1.74
N ASP A 601 -4.82 43.58 2.49
CA ASP A 601 -4.72 44.39 3.74
C ASP A 601 -5.04 43.60 5.02
N GLY A 602 -4.10 43.65 5.98
CA GLY A 602 -4.27 43.12 7.33
C GLY A 602 -2.95 42.85 8.07
N GLU A 603 -2.36 43.90 8.65
CA GLU A 603 -1.22 43.85 9.56
C GLU A 603 -1.44 42.94 10.78
N ALA A 604 -0.42 42.18 11.20
CA ALA A 604 -0.18 41.88 12.62
C ALA A 604 1.27 41.42 12.85
N GLY A 605 1.93 42.07 13.82
CA GLY A 605 3.36 42.00 14.08
C GLY A 605 3.90 40.67 14.57
N TYR A 606 5.11 40.37 14.13
CA TYR A 606 5.95 39.31 14.66
C TYR A 606 6.49 39.74 16.04
N LYS A 607 5.91 39.17 17.10
CA LYS A 607 6.50 39.18 18.45
C LYS A 607 7.43 37.98 18.60
N GLN A 608 8.62 38.28 19.07
CA GLN A 608 9.72 37.37 19.34
C GLN A 608 9.58 36.80 20.75
N ARG A 609 10.01 35.53 20.92
CA ARG A 609 10.52 34.83 22.12
C ARG A 609 9.64 33.77 22.78
N ASP A 610 10.37 32.72 23.19
CA ASP A 610 10.28 31.90 24.41
C ASP A 610 8.91 31.38 24.87
#